data_AF-A0A0C2J073-F1
#
_entry.id   AF-A0A0C2J073-F1
#
_cell.length_a   1.000
_cell.length_b   1.000
_cell.length_c   1.000
_cell.angle_alpha   90.00
_cell.angle_beta   90.00
_cell.angle_gamma   90.00
#
_symmetry.space_group_name_H-M   'P 1'
#
loop_
_entity.id
_entity.type
_entity.pdbx_description
1 polymer ?
#
loop_
_entity_poly.entity_id
_entity_poly.type
_entity_poly.pdbx_seq_one_letter_code
_entity_poly.pdbx_strand_id
1 'polypeptide(L)'
;MNLIYQQACPGGLTCYTMTSVREFIVICARSDAAPAETVDELWTYNTICCIWKRYKPPMEFFNSCCSPETCSENNTVYICGRGYNGDDLQHINFIVSFDVINTKWTTLYSHTEDQGDNAPPPIDVILHFCHNGSPYVIGIHQEEEIVMMLKL
;
A
#
# COMPACT_ATOMS: atom_id res chain seq x y z
N MET A 1 -1.14 17.38 -14.45
CA MET A 1 -0.28 16.30 -13.94
C MET A 1 1.14 16.84 -13.88
N ASN A 2 1.61 17.30 -12.72
CA ASN A 2 2.96 17.88 -12.58
C ASN A 2 3.95 16.77 -12.20
N LEU A 3 4.62 16.20 -13.21
CA LEU A 3 5.76 15.30 -13.01
C LEU A 3 6.99 16.16 -12.69
N ILE A 4 7.41 16.17 -11.43
CA ILE A 4 8.72 16.74 -11.05
C ILE A 4 9.76 15.69 -11.46
N TYR A 5 10.49 15.94 -12.55
CA TYR A 5 11.67 15.16 -12.94
C TYR A 5 12.82 15.49 -11.99
N GLN A 6 12.81 14.90 -10.80
CA GLN A 6 13.97 14.84 -9.95
C GLN A 6 14.58 13.44 -10.10
N GLN A 7 15.68 13.32 -10.84
CA GLN A 7 16.58 12.15 -10.82
C GLN A 7 17.34 12.07 -9.48
N ALA A 8 16.65 12.34 -8.37
CA ALA A 8 17.22 12.18 -7.05
C ALA A 8 16.95 10.74 -6.63
N CYS A 9 18.03 9.98 -6.38
CA CYS A 9 17.94 8.80 -5.54
C CYS A 9 17.17 9.21 -4.27
N PRO A 10 16.25 8.38 -3.77
CA PRO A 10 15.65 8.66 -2.47
C PRO A 10 16.75 8.91 -1.43
N GLY A 11 16.56 9.94 -0.60
CA GLY A 11 17.46 10.26 0.51
C GLY A 11 17.35 9.23 1.63
N GLY A 12 17.44 9.67 2.90
CA GLY A 12 17.05 8.83 4.03
C GLY A 12 15.60 8.40 3.88
N LEU A 13 15.39 7.10 3.67
CA LEU A 13 14.07 6.48 3.62
C LEU A 13 14.00 5.39 4.67
N THR A 14 12.92 5.42 5.44
CA THR A 14 12.47 4.25 6.18
C THR A 14 11.60 3.41 5.25
N CYS A 15 12.19 2.35 4.68
CA CYS A 15 11.51 1.44 3.77
C CYS A 15 10.55 0.53 4.56
N TYR A 16 9.26 0.55 4.22
CA TYR A 16 8.28 -0.37 4.80
C TYR A 16 8.18 -1.67 4.01
N THR A 17 8.10 -1.56 2.70
CA THR A 17 7.90 -2.72 1.83
C THR A 17 8.42 -2.42 0.43
N MET A 18 8.84 -3.49 -0.26
CA MET A 18 9.40 -3.45 -1.59
C MET A 18 8.88 -4.65 -2.39
N THR A 19 8.55 -4.40 -3.65
CA THR A 19 8.21 -5.46 -4.61
C THR A 19 8.83 -5.15 -5.98
N SER A 20 8.71 -6.08 -6.91
CA SER A 20 9.15 -5.91 -8.30
C SER A 20 8.01 -6.15 -9.27
N VAL A 21 7.90 -5.28 -10.28
CA VAL A 21 6.94 -5.40 -11.38
C VAL A 21 7.70 -5.16 -12.68
N ARG A 22 7.85 -6.22 -13.48
CA ARG A 22 8.63 -6.18 -14.73
C ARG A 22 10.04 -5.61 -14.48
N GLU A 23 10.41 -4.54 -15.18
CA GLU A 23 11.68 -3.84 -15.03
C GLU A 23 11.72 -2.84 -13.86
N PHE A 24 10.64 -2.70 -13.09
CA PHE A 24 10.54 -1.74 -12.00
C PHE A 24 10.71 -2.39 -10.64
N ILE A 25 11.58 -1.82 -9.81
CA ILE A 25 11.52 -2.00 -8.35
C ILE A 25 10.54 -0.97 -7.82
N VAL A 26 9.61 -1.38 -6.98
CA VAL A 26 8.60 -0.51 -6.36
C VAL A 26 8.81 -0.52 -4.86
N ILE A 27 8.90 0.67 -4.26
CA ILE A 27 9.22 0.87 -2.85
C ILE A 27 8.12 1.73 -2.23
N CYS A 28 7.49 1.24 -1.17
CA CYS A 28 6.67 2.06 -0.29
C CYS A 28 7.53 2.44 0.92
N ALA A 29 7.76 3.73 1.12
CA ALA A 29 8.64 4.21 2.16
C ALA A 29 8.14 5.52 2.76
N ARG A 30 8.55 5.79 4.00
CA ARG A 30 8.42 7.11 4.63
C ARG A 30 9.68 7.90 4.38
N SER A 31 9.51 9.14 3.94
CA SER A 31 10.60 10.11 3.85
C SER A 31 10.95 10.63 5.25
N ASP A 32 12.24 10.67 5.59
CA ASP A 32 12.76 11.23 6.85
C ASP A 32 12.75 12.77 6.85
N ALA A 33 11.87 13.40 6.07
CA ALA A 33 11.65 14.85 6.08
C ALA A 33 11.19 15.33 7.47
N ALA A 34 11.20 16.65 7.70
CA ALA A 34 10.78 17.22 8.98
C ALA A 34 9.44 16.62 9.46
N PRO A 35 9.19 16.46 10.77
CA PRO A 35 8.04 15.71 11.30
C PRO A 35 6.67 16.16 10.78
N ALA A 36 6.53 17.42 10.37
CA ALA A 36 5.30 17.97 9.79
C ALA A 36 5.08 17.60 8.31
N GLU A 37 6.08 16.97 7.67
CA GLU A 37 6.14 16.63 6.24
C GLU A 37 6.40 15.13 6.01
N THR A 38 6.31 14.29 7.05
CA THR A 38 6.41 12.84 6.88
C THR A 38 5.19 12.35 6.11
N VAL A 39 5.35 12.17 4.81
CA VAL A 39 4.35 11.60 3.92
C VAL A 39 4.91 10.27 3.44
N ASP A 40 4.11 9.21 3.45
CA ASP A 40 4.55 8.00 2.77
C ASP A 40 4.47 8.20 1.26
N GLU A 41 5.52 7.75 0.59
CA GLU A 41 5.72 7.94 -0.83
C GLU A 41 5.85 6.59 -1.52
N LEU A 42 5.36 6.51 -2.75
CA LEU A 42 5.62 5.39 -3.63
C LEU A 42 6.73 5.75 -4.60
N TRP A 43 7.83 5.01 -4.54
CA TRP A 43 8.95 5.16 -5.45
C TRP A 43 9.01 4.00 -6.43
N THR A 44 9.35 4.30 -7.68
CA THR A 44 9.72 3.26 -8.64
C THR A 44 11.10 3.53 -9.20
N TYR A 45 11.86 2.45 -9.40
CA TYR A 45 13.15 2.46 -10.05
C TYR A 45 13.11 1.56 -11.27
N ASN A 46 13.27 2.13 -12.45
CA ASN A 46 13.41 1.36 -13.67
C ASN A 46 14.85 0.82 -13.77
N THR A 47 15.00 -0.49 -13.73
CA THR A 47 16.29 -1.19 -13.72
C THR A 47 17.00 -1.18 -15.07
N ILE A 48 16.31 -0.86 -16.17
CA ILE A 48 16.87 -0.79 -17.52
C ILE A 48 17.47 0.60 -17.79
N CYS A 49 16.72 1.66 -17.51
CA CYS A 49 17.17 3.03 -17.77
C CYS A 49 17.74 3.75 -16.54
N CYS A 50 17.76 3.10 -15.38
CA CYS A 50 18.26 3.63 -14.12
C CYS A 50 17.55 4.93 -13.67
N ILE A 51 16.25 5.04 -13.96
CA ILE A 51 15.46 6.23 -13.64
C ILE A 51 14.59 5.96 -12.41
N TRP A 52 14.72 6.85 -11.42
CA TRP A 52 13.82 6.95 -10.28
C TRP A 52 12.61 7.82 -10.63
N LYS A 53 11.43 7.39 -10.18
CA LYS A 53 10.20 8.18 -10.22
C LYS A 53 9.53 8.12 -8.86
N ARG A 54 9.03 9.27 -8.42
CA ARG A 54 8.23 9.39 -7.20
C ARG A 54 6.77 9.63 -7.56
N TYR A 55 5.88 8.93 -6.88
CA TYR A 55 4.44 9.11 -6.97
C TYR A 55 3.89 9.52 -5.62
N LYS A 56 3.08 10.58 -5.65
CA LYS A 56 2.26 10.94 -4.48
C LYS A 56 1.02 10.06 -4.51
N PRO A 57 0.77 9.28 -3.45
CA PRO A 57 -0.49 8.56 -3.34
C PRO A 57 -1.64 9.54 -3.09
N PRO A 58 -2.89 9.14 -3.34
CA PRO A 58 -4.04 9.92 -2.91
C PRO A 58 -4.00 10.14 -1.39
N MET A 59 -4.34 11.37 -0.96
CA MET A 59 -4.07 11.91 0.38
C MET A 59 -4.66 11.07 1.52
N GLU A 60 -5.72 10.33 1.24
CA GLU A 60 -6.50 9.56 2.21
C GLU A 60 -5.78 8.30 2.71
N PHE A 61 -4.83 7.76 1.94
CA PHE A 61 -4.30 6.42 2.21
C PHE A 61 -3.12 6.44 3.18
N PHE A 62 -2.14 7.31 2.96
CA PHE A 62 -0.85 7.14 3.63
C PHE A 62 -0.66 7.98 4.90
N ASN A 63 -1.61 8.84 5.26
CA ASN A 63 -1.53 9.56 6.54
C ASN A 63 -1.87 8.67 7.76
N SER A 64 -2.41 7.47 7.53
CA SER A 64 -2.98 6.60 8.57
C SER A 64 -2.25 5.27 8.74
N CYS A 65 -1.28 4.95 7.87
CA CYS A 65 -0.70 3.61 7.80
C CYS A 65 0.65 3.53 8.52
N CYS A 66 0.78 2.61 9.47
CA CYS A 66 2.05 2.38 10.18
C CYS A 66 3.02 1.45 9.45
N SER A 67 2.52 0.61 8.52
CA SER A 67 3.33 -0.38 7.81
C SER A 67 2.53 -1.04 6.68
N PRO A 68 2.51 -0.47 5.47
CA PRO A 68 1.77 -1.06 4.36
C PRO A 68 2.41 -2.38 3.92
N GLU A 69 1.57 -3.33 3.50
CA GLU A 69 2.02 -4.54 2.82
C GLU A 69 1.79 -4.42 1.32
N THR A 70 2.70 -4.99 0.53
CA THR A 70 2.56 -5.00 -0.93
C THR A 70 2.64 -6.38 -1.53
N CYS A 71 1.83 -6.60 -2.56
CA CYS A 71 2.04 -7.66 -3.54
C CYS A 71 1.87 -7.07 -4.93
N SER A 72 2.30 -7.82 -5.95
CA SER A 72 2.18 -7.32 -7.31
C SER A 72 2.00 -8.43 -8.32
N GLU A 73 1.28 -8.10 -9.38
CA GLU A 73 1.05 -9.01 -10.50
C GLU A 73 0.88 -8.21 -11.78
N ASN A 74 1.46 -8.69 -12.88
CA ASN A 74 1.46 -8.04 -14.18
C ASN A 74 2.07 -6.62 -14.17
N ASN A 75 1.24 -5.58 -14.18
CA ASN A 75 1.65 -4.16 -14.17
C ASN A 75 1.22 -3.46 -12.88
N THR A 76 0.57 -4.19 -11.99
CA THR A 76 -0.20 -3.64 -10.88
C THR A 76 0.47 -4.00 -9.57
N VAL A 77 0.70 -2.99 -8.75
CA VAL A 77 1.08 -3.17 -7.35
C VAL A 77 -0.17 -2.96 -6.50
N TYR A 78 -0.43 -3.91 -5.62
CA TYR A 78 -1.50 -3.83 -4.63
C TYR A 78 -0.86 -3.45 -3.30
N ILE A 79 -1.45 -2.47 -2.63
CA ILE A 79 -0.97 -1.94 -1.36
C ILE A 79 -2.12 -2.09 -0.37
N CYS A 80 -1.88 -2.85 0.69
CA CYS A 80 -2.79 -3.02 1.82
C CYS A 80 -2.28 -2.17 2.99
N GLY A 81 -3.08 -1.18 3.38
CA GLY A 81 -2.79 -0.33 4.52
C GLY A 81 -3.58 -0.77 5.74
N ARG A 82 -2.88 -0.81 6.88
CA ARG A 82 -3.45 -1.21 8.17
C ARG A 82 -3.66 0.02 9.04
N GLY A 83 -4.78 0.04 9.76
CA GLY A 83 -5.11 1.04 10.76
C GLY A 83 -5.30 0.39 12.13
N TYR A 84 -5.34 1.23 13.17
CA TYR A 84 -5.71 0.85 14.52
C TYR A 84 -6.94 1.65 14.92
N ASN A 85 -7.93 1.00 15.52
CA ASN A 85 -9.05 1.72 16.14
C ASN A 85 -8.70 2.10 17.59
N GLY A 86 -9.62 2.77 18.30
CA GLY A 86 -9.41 3.20 19.69
C GLY A 86 -9.20 2.07 20.71
N ASP A 87 -9.49 0.82 20.33
CA ASP A 87 -9.30 -0.37 21.17
C ASP A 87 -8.00 -1.12 20.80
N ASP A 88 -7.09 -0.47 20.05
CA ASP A 88 -5.84 -1.04 19.52
C ASP A 88 -6.05 -2.27 18.60
N LEU A 89 -7.28 -2.51 18.14
CA LEU A 89 -7.56 -3.58 17.19
C LEU A 89 -7.14 -3.16 15.79
N GLN A 90 -6.28 -3.98 15.18
CA GLN A 90 -5.85 -3.79 13.82
C GLN A 90 -7.02 -4.07 12.85
N HIS A 91 -7.14 -3.24 11.84
CA HIS A 91 -8.07 -3.43 10.72
C HIS A 91 -7.42 -3.04 9.41
N ILE A 92 -7.94 -3.58 8.31
CA ILE A 92 -7.60 -3.10 6.98
C ILE A 92 -8.22 -1.72 6.84
N ASN A 93 -7.39 -0.68 6.70
CA ASN A 93 -7.88 0.68 6.50
C ASN A 93 -8.13 0.96 5.02
N PHE A 94 -7.28 0.46 4.12
CA PHE A 94 -7.49 0.57 2.69
C PHE A 94 -6.77 -0.54 1.94
N ILE A 95 -7.28 -0.83 0.74
CA ILE A 95 -6.57 -1.60 -0.28
C ILE A 95 -6.65 -0.80 -1.56
N VAL A 96 -5.48 -0.46 -2.11
CA VAL A 96 -5.37 0.30 -3.36
C VAL A 96 -4.51 -0.46 -4.34
N SER A 97 -4.76 -0.24 -5.63
CA SER A 97 -3.89 -0.69 -6.69
C SER A 97 -3.23 0.49 -7.40
N PHE A 98 -1.99 0.28 -7.83
CA PHE A 98 -1.22 1.23 -8.61
C PHE A 98 -0.72 0.54 -9.88
N ASP A 99 -1.21 1.01 -11.03
CA ASP A 99 -0.70 0.61 -12.34
C ASP A 99 0.59 1.39 -12.62
N VAL A 100 1.71 0.68 -12.62
CA VAL A 100 3.06 1.26 -12.76
C VAL A 100 3.28 1.85 -14.16
N ILE A 101 2.62 1.29 -15.18
CA ILE A 101 2.78 1.71 -16.58
C ILE A 101 1.92 2.93 -16.87
N ASN A 102 0.66 2.89 -16.47
CA ASN A 102 -0.30 3.96 -16.72
C ASN A 102 -0.28 5.04 -15.63
N THR A 103 0.50 4.85 -14.56
CA THR A 103 0.60 5.77 -13.41
C THR A 103 -0.76 6.07 -12.79
N LYS A 104 -1.59 5.04 -12.65
CA LYS A 104 -2.99 5.15 -12.22
C LYS A 104 -3.21 4.47 -10.87
N TRP A 105 -3.77 5.21 -9.93
CA TRP A 105 -4.27 4.69 -8.66
C TRP A 105 -5.73 4.27 -8.80
N THR A 106 -6.10 3.16 -8.14
CA THR A 106 -7.49 2.72 -7.99
C THR A 106 -7.72 2.27 -6.55
N THR A 107 -8.79 2.77 -5.92
CA THR A 107 -9.24 2.27 -4.62
C THR A 107 -10.03 0.99 -4.81
N LEU A 108 -9.60 -0.09 -4.17
CA LEU A 108 -10.30 -1.38 -4.17
C LEU A 108 -11.14 -1.54 -2.90
N TYR A 109 -10.60 -1.06 -1.78
CA TYR A 109 -11.26 -1.02 -0.50
C TYR A 109 -10.82 0.22 0.28
N SER A 110 -11.75 0.84 0.99
CA SER A 110 -11.47 1.90 1.97
C SER A 110 -12.41 1.70 3.14
N HIS A 111 -11.88 1.69 4.35
CA HIS A 111 -12.67 1.72 5.56
C HIS A 111 -13.32 3.11 5.69
N THR A 112 -14.59 3.14 6.07
CA THR A 112 -15.33 4.37 6.38
C THR A 112 -16.12 4.10 7.65
N GLU A 113 -16.17 5.04 8.59
CA GLU A 113 -16.89 4.89 9.87
C GLU A 113 -18.38 4.51 9.68
N ASP A 114 -18.96 4.89 8.53
CA ASP A 114 -20.36 4.59 8.17
C ASP A 114 -20.58 3.21 7.53
N GLN A 115 -19.53 2.39 7.34
CA GLN A 115 -19.71 1.01 6.89
C GLN A 115 -20.32 0.23 8.05
N GLY A 116 -21.66 0.05 8.01
CA GLY A 116 -22.39 -0.81 8.95
C GLY A 116 -21.94 -2.29 8.88
N ASP A 117 -22.84 -3.22 9.21
CA ASP A 117 -22.54 -4.66 9.43
C ASP A 117 -21.85 -5.43 8.27
N ASN A 118 -21.56 -4.79 7.13
CA ASN A 118 -20.86 -5.40 5.98
C ASN A 118 -19.35 -5.06 5.92
N ALA A 119 -18.82 -4.27 6.84
CA ALA A 119 -17.36 -4.06 6.92
C ALA A 119 -16.64 -5.39 7.19
N PRO A 120 -15.44 -5.62 6.64
CA PRO A 120 -14.56 -6.65 7.14
C PRO A 120 -14.40 -6.46 8.65
N PRO A 121 -14.54 -7.51 9.46
CA PRO A 121 -14.25 -7.42 10.88
C PRO A 121 -12.78 -7.03 11.08
N PRO A 122 -12.43 -6.46 12.25
CA PRO A 122 -11.03 -6.21 12.61
C PRO A 122 -10.21 -7.48 12.42
N ILE A 123 -9.10 -7.37 11.68
CA ILE A 123 -8.27 -8.50 11.31
C ILE A 123 -6.80 -8.12 11.49
N ASP A 124 -6.07 -8.98 12.20
CA ASP A 124 -4.62 -8.88 12.26
C ASP A 124 -4.05 -9.54 11.00
N VAL A 125 -3.57 -8.73 10.07
CA VAL A 125 -3.14 -9.22 8.76
C VAL A 125 -1.82 -10.01 8.92
N ILE A 126 -1.83 -11.25 8.44
CA ILE A 126 -0.66 -12.14 8.43
C ILE A 126 0.00 -12.17 7.07
N LEU A 127 -0.81 -12.20 6.01
CA LEU A 127 -0.32 -12.39 4.66
C LEU A 127 -1.16 -11.60 3.65
N HIS A 128 -0.48 -10.80 2.85
CA HIS A 128 -1.03 -10.16 1.66
C HIS A 128 -0.31 -10.71 0.41
N PHE A 129 -1.08 -11.29 -0.51
CA PHE A 129 -0.53 -11.86 -1.75
C PHE A 129 -1.50 -11.69 -2.91
N CYS A 130 -0.99 -11.93 -4.12
CA CYS A 130 -1.72 -11.73 -5.37
C CYS A 130 -1.79 -13.07 -6.12
N HIS A 131 -2.95 -13.39 -6.69
CA HIS A 131 -3.11 -14.56 -7.56
C HIS A 131 -4.17 -14.31 -8.65
N ASN A 132 -3.81 -14.54 -9.91
CA ASN A 132 -4.71 -14.40 -11.07
C ASN A 132 -5.40 -13.02 -11.17
N GLY A 133 -4.64 -11.97 -10.90
CA GLY A 133 -5.05 -10.57 -10.98
C GLY A 133 -5.87 -10.09 -9.79
N SER A 134 -6.05 -10.90 -8.74
CA SER A 134 -6.81 -10.54 -7.55
C SER A 134 -5.88 -10.45 -6.33
N PRO A 135 -5.97 -9.39 -5.50
CA PRO A 135 -5.30 -9.36 -4.21
C PRO A 135 -6.07 -10.23 -3.21
N TYR A 136 -5.33 -10.80 -2.27
CA TYR A 136 -5.82 -11.64 -1.18
C TYR A 136 -5.16 -11.20 0.11
N VAL A 137 -5.97 -10.98 1.15
CA VAL A 137 -5.50 -10.65 2.49
C VAL A 137 -6.00 -11.72 3.44
N ILE A 138 -5.08 -12.35 4.16
CA ILE A 138 -5.32 -13.38 5.18
C ILE A 138 -4.87 -12.82 6.53
N GLY A 139 -5.64 -13.10 7.58
CA GLY A 139 -5.31 -12.70 8.94
C GLY A 139 -6.09 -13.48 10.00
N ILE A 140 -6.02 -13.02 11.25
CA ILE A 140 -6.74 -13.61 12.40
C ILE A 140 -7.80 -12.63 12.90
N HIS A 141 -8.96 -13.16 13.31
CA HIS A 141 -10.01 -12.40 13.96
C HIS A 141 -10.27 -12.97 15.37
N GLN A 142 -10.17 -12.12 16.41
CA GLN A 142 -10.59 -12.43 17.78
C GLN A 142 -10.21 -13.84 18.29
N GLU A 143 -8.93 -14.22 18.14
CA GLU A 143 -8.36 -15.50 18.64
C GLU A 143 -8.84 -16.78 17.92
N GLU A 144 -9.72 -16.70 16.92
CA GLU A 144 -10.07 -17.83 16.04
C GLU A 144 -9.34 -17.71 14.69
N GLU A 145 -8.78 -18.82 14.17
CA GLU A 145 -8.14 -18.91 12.84
C GLU A 145 -9.20 -18.76 11.73
N ILE A 146 -9.67 -17.54 11.49
CA ILE A 146 -10.51 -17.23 10.34
C ILE A 146 -9.62 -16.67 9.24
N VAL A 147 -9.34 -17.52 8.24
CA VAL A 147 -8.81 -17.06 6.94
C VAL A 147 -9.89 -16.24 6.26
N MET A 148 -9.89 -14.92 6.49
CA MET A 148 -10.61 -14.05 5.59
C MET A 148 -9.92 -14.12 4.23
N MET A 149 -10.70 -14.30 3.19
CA MET A 149 -10.23 -14.20 1.81
C MET A 149 -11.03 -13.08 1.16
N LEU A 150 -10.55 -11.85 1.30
CA LEU A 150 -11.10 -10.73 0.54
C LEU A 150 -10.58 -10.84 -0.90
N LYS A 151 -11.39 -11.43 -1.77
CA LYS A 151 -11.24 -11.25 -3.21
C LYS A 151 -11.95 -9.95 -3.58
N LEU A 152 -11.18 -8.91 -3.84
CA LEU A 152 -11.66 -7.61 -4.29
C LEU A 152 -11.80 -7.56 -5.83
#